data_AF-A0AAU7T2C5-F1
#
_entry.id   AF-A0AAU7T2C5-F1
#
_cell.length_a   1.000
_cell.length_b   1.000
_cell.length_c   1.000
_cell.angle_alpha   90.00
_cell.angle_beta   90.00
_cell.angle_gamma   90.00
#
_symmetry.space_group_name_H-M   'P 1'
#
loop_
_entity.id
_entity.type
_entity.pdbx_description
1 polymer ?
#
loop_
_entity_poly.entity_id
_entity_poly.type
_entity_poly.pdbx_seq_one_letter_code
_entity_poly.pdbx_strand_id
1 'polypeptide(L)'
;MKKRIVTLLLLQMALPFALSGCNTDNNAPEATSTPAVKGLWTPSASINKIVVLSDIHLGVDDRYSETVENRDLLLDFLVKLENTSDVREVVLNGDFLDDWYLPLTYATYSDPGKFYREVIKNNQEVIDALNSLMKKGIKLVYIPGNHDMLLKSAVLDEALPGILQQRDAEGLGVYITGDRQEISIEHGHRYDVFSAPDSISNQEFCQNGESSILPPGYFYARVAASWVLQGKPPIKKDYPEITTSPDPIDNPDQYGAYLYYKVLSSEFTRITPIERFEDKVVDLNIACLHGRYSIQDFYPVQQLDGTISAPLLFKNFQRTWDERQTINQVAVKTSFVQAVAGTLSPDYYFNQAKVQYLENPEKSIDIVVFGHTHSPEIRTIESKQYVNDGTWVDHNNVYPDAARTFAVITTGTVSNAALYDYMPDGTIIDISNKVSK
;
A
#
# COMPACT_ATOMS: atom_id res chain seq x y z
N MET A 1 0.73 63.34 7.45
CA MET A 1 1.02 64.07 8.70
C MET A 1 0.88 63.11 9.89
N LYS A 2 1.97 62.43 10.25
CA LYS A 2 2.40 61.88 11.56
C LYS A 2 3.57 60.93 11.25
N LYS A 3 4.72 61.25 11.82
CA LYS A 3 6.08 60.83 11.43
C LYS A 3 6.61 59.69 12.32
N ARG A 4 7.59 58.95 11.77
CA ARG A 4 8.93 58.58 12.30
C ARG A 4 9.23 57.12 11.92
N ILE A 5 10.10 56.83 10.94
CA ILE A 5 11.58 56.81 10.99
C ILE A 5 12.10 56.05 12.22
N VAL A 6 12.63 54.85 12.00
CA VAL A 6 13.70 54.27 12.81
C VAL A 6 14.73 53.63 11.88
N THR A 7 15.98 53.89 12.23
CA THR A 7 17.21 53.83 11.47
C THR A 7 17.95 52.52 11.74
N LEU A 8 18.68 52.05 10.73
CA LEU A 8 19.74 51.04 10.80
C LEU A 8 20.80 51.41 11.84
N LEU A 9 21.22 50.48 12.71
CA LEU A 9 22.50 50.60 13.43
C LEU A 9 23.13 49.22 13.66
N LEU A 10 24.26 49.00 12.97
CA LEU A 10 25.28 48.03 13.34
C LEU A 10 25.94 48.48 14.65
N LEU A 11 26.23 47.54 15.56
CA LEU A 11 27.20 47.76 16.63
C LEU A 11 28.13 46.56 16.76
N GLN A 12 29.39 46.78 16.37
CA GLN A 12 30.56 46.01 16.78
C GLN A 12 31.02 46.53 18.15
N MET A 13 31.30 45.64 19.11
CA MET A 13 32.22 45.85 20.25
C MET A 13 32.76 44.46 20.64
N ALA A 14 34.00 44.11 20.31
CA ALA A 14 35.25 44.42 21.01
C ALA A 14 35.35 43.77 22.42
N LEU A 15 36.18 42.71 22.48
CA LEU A 15 36.63 41.99 23.67
C LEU A 15 37.31 42.91 24.71
N PRO A 16 37.32 42.48 25.98
CA PRO A 16 38.49 42.56 26.83
C PRO A 16 39.08 41.18 27.14
N PHE A 17 40.39 41.07 26.95
CA PHE A 17 41.23 39.99 27.44
C PHE A 17 41.20 39.94 28.98
N ALA A 18 40.96 38.76 29.55
CA ALA A 18 41.38 38.42 30.89
C ALA A 18 42.09 37.05 30.84
N LEU A 19 43.37 37.05 31.23
CA LEU A 19 44.23 35.88 31.37
C LEU A 19 44.15 35.34 32.80
N SER A 20 44.39 34.03 32.88
CA SER A 20 44.90 33.25 34.02
C SER A 20 43.89 32.37 34.77
N GLY A 21 44.16 31.06 34.70
CA GLY A 21 43.64 30.07 35.63
C GLY A 21 43.56 28.67 35.03
N CYS A 22 44.69 28.01 34.80
CA CYS A 22 44.69 26.56 34.57
C CYS A 22 44.18 25.86 35.83
N ASN A 23 43.00 25.25 35.78
CA ASN A 23 42.59 24.22 36.72
C ASN A 23 42.22 22.98 35.90
N THR A 24 42.93 21.89 36.16
CA THR A 24 42.69 20.58 35.56
C THR A 24 41.49 19.94 36.26
N ASP A 25 40.29 20.21 35.78
CA ASP A 25 39.10 19.45 36.17
C ASP A 25 38.95 18.25 35.24
N ASN A 26 39.38 17.09 35.71
CA ASN A 26 39.13 15.77 35.12
C ASN A 26 37.67 15.35 35.33
N ASN A 27 36.71 16.12 34.82
CA ASN A 27 35.32 15.68 34.72
C ASN A 27 35.00 15.42 33.25
N ALA A 28 35.38 14.21 32.80
CA ALA A 28 34.75 13.64 31.63
C ALA A 28 33.23 13.59 31.91
N PRO A 29 32.37 14.05 30.98
CA PRO A 29 30.94 13.88 31.16
C PRO A 29 30.67 12.39 31.25
N GLU A 30 30.06 11.94 32.35
CA GLU A 30 29.48 10.60 32.43
C GLU A 30 28.62 10.41 31.19
N ALA A 31 28.98 9.41 30.38
CA ALA A 31 28.14 8.96 29.30
C ALA A 31 26.82 8.53 29.95
N THR A 32 25.81 9.38 29.86
CA THR A 32 24.43 9.01 30.15
C THR A 32 24.12 7.83 29.25
N SER A 33 24.17 6.62 29.82
CA SER A 33 23.79 5.40 29.12
C SER A 33 22.35 5.60 28.68
N THR A 34 22.14 5.75 27.38
CA THR A 34 20.80 5.69 26.80
C THR A 34 20.14 4.43 27.33
N PRO A 35 18.95 4.51 27.94
CA PRO A 35 18.25 3.32 28.42
C PRO A 35 18.19 2.29 27.29
N ALA A 36 18.49 1.02 27.59
CA ALA A 36 18.40 -0.04 26.59
C ALA A 36 16.98 -0.06 26.01
N VAL A 37 16.88 -0.01 24.68
CA VAL A 37 15.58 -0.03 24.00
C VAL A 37 14.92 -1.38 24.29
N LYS A 38 13.70 -1.34 24.85
CA LYS A 38 12.92 -2.53 25.17
C LYS A 38 12.28 -3.07 23.89
N GLY A 39 12.30 -4.40 23.69
CA GLY A 39 11.57 -5.06 22.61
C GLY A 39 10.05 -4.90 22.71
N LEU A 40 9.33 -5.33 21.66
CA LEU A 40 7.87 -5.20 21.54
C LEU A 40 7.11 -6.02 22.59
N TRP A 41 7.62 -7.20 22.93
CA TRP A 41 7.09 -8.08 23.96
C TRP A 41 8.21 -8.81 24.70
N THR A 42 7.85 -9.59 25.72
CA THR A 42 8.81 -10.49 26.39
C THR A 42 9.04 -11.70 25.50
N PRO A 43 10.27 -11.92 24.98
CA PRO A 43 10.52 -13.01 24.05
C PRO A 43 10.29 -14.38 24.70
N SER A 44 9.75 -15.32 23.93
CA SER A 44 9.72 -16.73 24.29
C SER A 44 11.09 -17.39 24.10
N ALA A 45 11.25 -18.61 24.60
CA ALA A 45 12.50 -19.36 24.45
C ALA A 45 12.79 -19.83 23.01
N SER A 46 11.74 -19.92 22.18
CA SER A 46 11.83 -20.41 20.80
C SER A 46 11.74 -19.25 19.81
N ILE A 47 12.64 -19.21 18.83
CA ILE A 47 12.58 -18.21 17.75
C ILE A 47 11.61 -18.71 16.66
N ASN A 48 10.32 -18.46 16.86
CA ASN A 48 9.24 -19.04 16.07
C ASN A 48 8.17 -18.02 15.63
N LYS A 49 8.44 -16.71 15.76
CA LYS A 49 7.50 -15.66 15.35
C LYS A 49 7.82 -15.10 13.98
N ILE A 50 6.78 -14.96 13.17
CA ILE A 50 6.78 -14.25 11.89
C ILE A 50 5.92 -13.00 12.08
N VAL A 51 6.46 -11.83 11.77
CA VAL A 51 5.74 -10.56 11.79
C VAL A 51 5.40 -10.16 10.36
N VAL A 52 4.14 -9.82 10.10
CA VAL A 52 3.66 -9.40 8.78
C VAL A 52 3.07 -8.01 8.90
N LEU A 53 3.51 -7.11 8.01
CA LEU A 53 2.98 -5.76 7.86
C LEU A 53 2.82 -5.44 6.37
N SER A 54 1.80 -4.68 6.03
CA SER A 54 1.40 -4.30 4.68
C SER A 54 0.98 -2.84 4.63
N ASP A 55 0.66 -2.35 3.44
CA ASP A 55 -0.02 -1.06 3.23
C ASP A 55 0.69 0.07 4.02
N ILE A 56 2.01 0.16 3.80
CA ILE A 56 2.93 1.11 4.45
C ILE A 56 3.02 2.40 3.64
N HIS A 57 2.86 2.37 2.32
CA HIS A 57 2.76 3.56 1.46
C HIS A 57 3.84 4.63 1.68
N LEU A 58 5.11 4.22 1.73
CA LEU A 58 6.21 5.18 1.75
C LEU A 58 6.29 5.89 0.41
N GLY A 59 6.00 7.19 0.37
CA GLY A 59 5.94 7.96 -0.87
C GLY A 59 7.19 8.81 -1.13
N VAL A 60 7.24 9.38 -2.34
CA VAL A 60 8.35 10.23 -2.81
C VAL A 60 8.32 11.65 -2.22
N ASP A 61 7.18 12.09 -1.69
CA ASP A 61 6.96 13.47 -1.23
C ASP A 61 5.97 13.53 -0.07
N ASP A 62 6.44 14.05 1.07
CA ASP A 62 5.68 14.08 2.33
C ASP A 62 4.48 15.05 2.33
N ARG A 63 4.31 15.88 1.28
CA ARG A 63 3.14 16.77 1.20
C ARG A 63 1.83 16.01 0.95
N TYR A 64 1.92 14.79 0.43
CA TYR A 64 0.75 13.98 0.08
C TYR A 64 0.95 12.48 0.33
N SER A 65 2.13 12.01 0.74
CA SER A 65 2.33 10.60 1.10
C SER A 65 1.36 10.18 2.21
N GLU A 66 0.90 8.93 2.18
CA GLU A 66 -0.12 8.46 3.13
C GLU A 66 0.46 8.03 4.48
N THR A 67 1.79 8.03 4.64
CA THR A 67 2.49 7.58 5.86
C THR A 67 3.60 8.57 6.24
N VAL A 68 3.18 9.73 6.72
CA VAL A 68 4.06 10.80 7.21
C VAL A 68 3.97 10.88 8.74
N GLU A 69 2.76 10.94 9.28
CA GLU A 69 2.51 11.01 10.73
C GLU A 69 2.90 9.72 11.45
N ASN A 70 2.61 8.56 10.84
CA ASN A 70 2.95 7.25 11.39
C ASN A 70 4.40 6.82 11.11
N ARG A 71 5.18 7.58 10.32
CA ARG A 71 6.54 7.18 9.92
C ARG A 71 7.49 7.04 11.12
N ASP A 72 7.47 7.99 12.03
CA ASP A 72 8.29 7.94 13.26
C ASP A 72 7.89 6.77 14.16
N LEU A 73 6.60 6.44 14.19
CA LEU A 73 6.09 5.28 14.94
C LEU A 73 6.50 3.96 14.29
N LEU A 74 6.52 3.89 12.96
CA LEU A 74 7.07 2.75 12.23
C LEU A 74 8.56 2.56 12.52
N LEU A 75 9.33 3.64 12.59
CA LEU A 75 10.75 3.58 12.97
C LEU A 75 10.93 3.05 14.39
N ASP A 76 10.19 3.57 15.38
CA ASP A 76 10.24 3.07 16.76
C ASP A 76 9.83 1.59 16.83
N PHE A 77 8.78 1.19 16.10
CA PHE A 77 8.36 -0.20 15.97
C PHE A 77 9.49 -1.10 15.44
N LEU A 78 10.15 -0.71 14.34
CA LEU A 78 11.23 -1.50 13.74
C LEU A 78 12.44 -1.60 14.68
N VAL A 79 12.81 -0.53 15.38
CA VAL A 79 13.89 -0.56 16.38
C VAL A 79 13.56 -1.49 17.55
N LYS A 80 12.31 -1.50 18.03
CA LYS A 80 11.88 -2.45 19.06
C LYS A 80 11.81 -3.88 18.54
N LEU A 81 11.40 -4.06 17.28
CA LEU A 81 11.38 -5.35 16.61
C LEU A 81 12.79 -5.95 16.52
N GLU A 82 13.80 -5.13 16.22
CA GLU A 82 15.22 -5.54 16.26
C GLU A 82 15.63 -6.13 17.62
N ASN A 83 15.04 -5.62 18.70
CA ASN A 83 15.29 -6.05 20.08
C ASN A 83 14.35 -7.17 20.58
N THR A 84 13.55 -7.77 19.68
CA THR A 84 12.56 -8.81 20.01
C THR A 84 13.04 -10.18 19.53
N SER A 85 13.79 -10.89 20.39
CA SER A 85 14.66 -12.01 19.99
C SER A 85 13.96 -13.30 19.55
N ASP A 86 12.64 -13.43 19.71
CA ASP A 86 11.88 -14.61 19.27
C ASP A 86 11.23 -14.44 17.89
N VAL A 87 11.49 -13.31 17.21
CA VAL A 87 11.14 -13.07 15.81
C VAL A 87 12.25 -13.60 14.91
N ARG A 88 11.89 -14.49 13.98
CA ARG A 88 12.81 -15.01 12.95
C ARG A 88 12.64 -14.34 11.59
N GLU A 89 11.48 -13.73 11.37
CA GLU A 89 11.06 -13.30 10.04
C GLU A 89 10.13 -12.09 10.10
N VAL A 90 10.33 -11.17 9.17
CA VAL A 90 9.49 -10.00 8.92
C VAL A 90 9.11 -10.00 7.45
N VAL A 91 7.82 -9.87 7.17
CA VAL A 91 7.26 -9.90 5.82
C VAL A 91 6.58 -8.56 5.53
N LEU A 92 7.05 -7.88 4.48
CA LEU A 92 6.43 -6.70 3.87
C LEU A 92 5.43 -7.18 2.83
N ASN A 93 4.15 -7.26 3.19
CA ASN A 93 3.07 -7.87 2.41
C ASN A 93 2.36 -6.87 1.48
N GLY A 94 3.12 -6.29 0.56
CA GLY A 94 2.62 -5.36 -0.45
C GLY A 94 2.44 -3.93 0.02
N ASP A 95 2.28 -3.04 -0.96
CA ASP A 95 2.10 -1.60 -0.80
C ASP A 95 3.13 -0.97 0.14
N PHE A 96 4.40 -1.32 -0.11
CA PHE A 96 5.54 -0.83 0.68
C PHE A 96 5.99 0.56 0.21
N LEU A 97 6.30 0.70 -1.07
CA LEU A 97 6.78 1.96 -1.69
C LEU A 97 5.74 2.49 -2.67
N ASP A 98 5.29 3.73 -2.53
CA ASP A 98 4.12 4.20 -3.26
C ASP A 98 4.45 4.90 -4.59
N ASP A 99 3.92 4.35 -5.69
CA ASP A 99 3.97 4.91 -7.05
C ASP A 99 2.58 5.28 -7.62
N TRP A 100 1.52 5.06 -6.85
CA TRP A 100 0.12 5.31 -7.26
C TRP A 100 -0.43 6.59 -6.67
N TYR A 101 -0.10 6.90 -5.41
CA TYR A 101 -0.59 8.08 -4.68
C TYR A 101 0.18 9.35 -5.06
N LEU A 102 0.06 9.74 -6.32
CA LEU A 102 0.68 10.91 -6.92
C LEU A 102 -0.40 11.90 -7.38
N PRO A 103 -0.27 13.22 -7.20
CA PRO A 103 -1.26 14.15 -7.72
C PRO A 103 -1.38 14.01 -9.25
N LEU A 104 -2.55 14.36 -9.80
CA LEU A 104 -2.87 14.31 -11.23
C LEU A 104 -1.84 15.11 -12.03
N THR A 105 -1.36 16.23 -11.47
CA THR A 105 -0.38 17.14 -12.07
C THR A 105 1.08 16.79 -11.74
N TYR A 106 1.34 15.61 -11.17
CA TYR A 106 2.70 15.14 -10.91
C TYR A 106 3.52 15.11 -12.20
N ALA A 107 4.79 15.49 -12.11
CA ALA A 107 5.67 15.59 -13.27
C ALA A 107 5.87 14.22 -13.95
N THR A 108 5.79 14.20 -15.27
CA THR A 108 6.01 13.00 -16.06
C THR A 108 7.41 12.43 -15.80
N TYR A 109 7.47 11.13 -15.57
CA TYR A 109 8.71 10.35 -15.53
C TYR A 109 8.57 9.14 -16.46
N SER A 110 9.68 8.51 -16.82
CA SER A 110 9.71 7.34 -17.71
C SER A 110 10.61 6.22 -17.23
N ASP A 111 11.24 6.40 -16.07
CA ASP A 111 12.10 5.41 -15.44
C ASP A 111 11.56 5.11 -14.04
N PRO A 112 10.72 4.07 -13.89
CA PRO A 112 10.24 3.64 -12.59
C PRO A 112 11.38 3.33 -11.61
N GLY A 113 12.50 2.79 -12.10
CA GLY A 113 13.63 2.47 -11.23
C GLY A 113 14.30 3.72 -10.65
N LYS A 114 14.37 4.82 -11.41
CA LYS A 114 14.78 6.11 -10.87
C LYS A 114 13.76 6.67 -9.87
N PHE A 115 12.47 6.55 -10.18
CA PHE A 115 11.39 7.01 -9.29
C PHE A 115 11.47 6.33 -7.91
N TYR A 116 11.50 4.98 -7.86
CA TYR A 116 11.58 4.26 -6.58
C TYR A 116 12.87 4.55 -5.80
N ARG A 117 13.99 4.89 -6.46
CA ARG A 117 15.19 5.34 -5.74
C ARG A 117 14.99 6.69 -5.04
N GLU A 118 14.19 7.60 -5.60
CA GLU A 118 13.84 8.84 -4.89
C GLU A 118 12.84 8.57 -3.75
N VAL A 119 11.91 7.63 -3.92
CA VAL A 119 11.05 7.15 -2.81
C VAL A 119 11.89 6.60 -1.66
N ILE A 120 12.82 5.68 -1.96
CA ILE A 120 13.74 5.08 -0.98
C ILE A 120 14.55 6.17 -0.26
N LYS A 121 15.08 7.13 -1.01
CA LYS A 121 15.86 8.24 -0.47
C LYS A 121 15.04 9.16 0.44
N ASN A 122 13.77 9.43 0.12
CA ASN A 122 12.87 10.18 0.99
C ASN A 122 12.59 9.46 2.32
N ASN A 123 12.70 8.13 2.32
CA ASN A 123 12.36 7.27 3.46
C ASN A 123 13.57 6.50 4.00
N GLN A 124 14.78 7.05 3.86
CA GLN A 124 16.05 6.34 4.10
C GLN A 124 16.15 5.76 5.51
N GLU A 125 15.63 6.44 6.53
CA GLU A 125 15.67 5.95 7.92
C GLU A 125 14.92 4.62 8.08
N VAL A 126 13.79 4.44 7.38
CA VAL A 126 13.03 3.18 7.41
C VAL A 126 13.83 2.07 6.74
N ILE A 127 14.47 2.39 5.61
CA ILE A 127 15.35 1.46 4.86
C ILE A 127 16.55 1.04 5.72
N ASP A 128 17.13 1.96 6.49
CA ASP A 128 18.25 1.69 7.39
C ASP A 128 17.82 0.82 8.58
N ALA A 129 16.62 1.03 9.12
CA ALA A 129 16.05 0.19 10.18
C ALA A 129 15.80 -1.25 9.68
N LEU A 130 15.22 -1.41 8.48
CA LEU A 130 15.03 -2.72 7.84
C LEU A 130 16.37 -3.44 7.57
N ASN A 131 17.38 -2.72 7.10
CA ASN A 131 18.75 -3.26 6.97
C ASN A 131 19.32 -3.71 8.32
N SER A 132 18.99 -3.04 9.41
CA SER A 132 19.44 -3.39 10.76
C SER A 132 18.80 -4.70 11.25
N LEU A 133 17.51 -4.92 10.95
CA LEU A 133 16.85 -6.22 11.18
C LEU A 133 17.58 -7.36 10.47
N MET A 134 17.89 -7.19 9.18
CA MET A 134 18.62 -8.20 8.40
C MET A 134 20.02 -8.47 8.96
N LYS A 135 20.74 -7.42 9.38
CA LYS A 135 22.06 -7.56 10.03
C LYS A 135 21.99 -8.32 11.36
N LYS A 136 20.86 -8.27 12.07
CA LYS A 136 20.60 -9.11 13.25
C LYS A 136 20.25 -10.56 12.94
N GLY A 137 20.07 -10.90 11.66
CA GLY A 137 19.72 -12.25 11.22
C GLY A 137 18.22 -12.49 11.15
N ILE A 138 17.39 -11.45 11.27
CA ILE A 138 15.96 -11.56 10.98
C ILE A 138 15.80 -11.64 9.46
N LYS A 139 15.12 -12.67 8.97
CA LYS A 139 14.82 -12.80 7.55
C LYS A 139 13.82 -11.72 7.15
N LEU A 140 14.15 -10.89 6.17
CA LEU A 140 13.23 -9.92 5.60
C LEU A 140 12.71 -10.42 4.26
N VAL A 141 11.38 -10.44 4.11
CA VAL A 141 10.70 -10.87 2.89
C VAL A 141 9.84 -9.73 2.36
N TYR A 142 9.80 -9.58 1.04
CA TYR A 142 8.95 -8.62 0.35
C TYR A 142 8.05 -9.33 -0.66
N ILE A 143 6.79 -8.93 -0.69
CA ILE A 143 5.78 -9.34 -1.67
C ILE A 143 5.23 -8.04 -2.30
N PRO A 144 5.08 -7.96 -3.64
CA PRO A 144 4.46 -6.80 -4.27
C PRO A 144 2.99 -6.64 -3.91
N GLY A 145 2.56 -5.41 -3.72
CA GLY A 145 1.17 -4.97 -3.74
C GLY A 145 0.84 -4.24 -5.02
N ASN A 146 -0.30 -3.56 -5.06
CA ASN A 146 -0.69 -2.79 -6.23
C ASN A 146 0.07 -1.46 -6.35
N HIS A 147 0.35 -0.74 -5.27
CA HIS A 147 1.02 0.56 -5.29
C HIS A 147 2.49 0.48 -5.71
N ASP A 148 3.13 -0.68 -5.56
CA ASP A 148 4.53 -0.93 -5.92
C ASP A 148 4.69 -1.95 -7.06
N MET A 149 3.64 -2.22 -7.85
CA MET A 149 3.70 -3.24 -8.91
C MET A 149 4.77 -2.98 -10.00
N LEU A 150 5.19 -1.72 -10.18
CA LEU A 150 6.25 -1.33 -11.10
C LEU A 150 7.66 -1.38 -10.46
N LEU A 151 7.78 -1.71 -9.17
CA LEU A 151 9.05 -1.81 -8.45
C LEU A 151 9.84 -3.02 -8.97
N LYS A 152 10.93 -2.72 -9.67
CA LYS A 152 11.87 -3.73 -10.16
C LYS A 152 12.70 -4.30 -9.02
N SER A 153 12.91 -5.61 -9.03
CA SER A 153 13.66 -6.31 -7.97
C SER A 153 15.05 -5.72 -7.72
N ALA A 154 15.77 -5.39 -8.79
CA ALA A 154 17.12 -4.83 -8.70
C ALA A 154 17.20 -3.53 -7.88
N VAL A 155 16.16 -2.69 -7.92
CA VAL A 155 16.13 -1.43 -7.13
C VAL A 155 16.03 -1.74 -5.64
N LEU A 156 15.22 -2.73 -5.28
CA LEU A 156 15.07 -3.15 -3.90
C LEU A 156 16.29 -3.93 -3.40
N ASP A 157 16.93 -4.74 -4.27
CA ASP A 157 18.18 -5.43 -3.96
C ASP A 157 19.34 -4.45 -3.69
N GLU A 158 19.37 -3.31 -4.38
CA GLU A 158 20.31 -2.21 -4.13
C GLU A 158 20.11 -1.59 -2.74
N ALA A 159 18.86 -1.35 -2.33
CA ALA A 159 18.52 -0.66 -1.08
C ALA A 159 18.51 -1.57 0.16
N LEU A 160 18.13 -2.85 -0.02
CA LEU A 160 18.01 -3.86 1.03
C LEU A 160 18.76 -5.14 0.62
N PRO A 161 20.11 -5.13 0.60
CA PRO A 161 20.90 -6.27 0.14
C PRO A 161 20.66 -7.52 1.01
N GLY A 162 20.08 -8.56 0.41
CA GLY A 162 19.74 -9.81 1.10
C GLY A 162 18.24 -10.00 1.40
N ILE A 163 17.40 -9.02 1.06
CA ILE A 163 15.94 -9.19 1.11
C ILE A 163 15.50 -10.34 0.19
N LEU A 164 14.53 -11.14 0.65
CA LEU A 164 13.91 -12.16 -0.17
C LEU A 164 12.67 -11.56 -0.86
N GLN A 165 12.66 -11.52 -2.19
CA GLN A 165 11.52 -11.01 -2.94
C GLN A 165 10.70 -12.17 -3.51
N GLN A 166 9.42 -12.26 -3.16
CA GLN A 166 8.51 -13.30 -3.63
C GLN A 166 7.64 -12.75 -4.74
N ARG A 167 7.83 -13.28 -5.94
CA ARG A 167 7.11 -12.85 -7.15
C ARG A 167 6.73 -14.08 -7.95
N ASP A 168 5.44 -14.25 -8.21
CA ASP A 168 4.91 -15.40 -8.96
C ASP A 168 4.33 -14.99 -10.33
N ALA A 169 3.88 -13.74 -10.47
CA ALA A 169 3.51 -13.09 -11.72
C ALA A 169 3.97 -11.62 -11.73
N GLU A 170 3.88 -10.95 -12.87
CA GLU A 170 4.27 -9.53 -12.99
C GLU A 170 3.36 -8.65 -12.11
N GLY A 171 3.95 -7.89 -11.18
CA GLY A 171 3.20 -7.08 -10.21
C GLY A 171 2.53 -7.85 -9.06
N LEU A 172 2.85 -9.14 -8.88
CA LEU A 172 2.22 -10.03 -7.92
C LEU A 172 3.25 -10.92 -7.20
N GLY A 173 2.85 -11.46 -6.04
CA GLY A 173 3.61 -12.46 -5.32
C GLY A 173 2.77 -13.25 -4.34
N VAL A 174 3.20 -14.49 -4.06
CA VAL A 174 2.70 -15.31 -2.96
C VAL A 174 3.92 -15.87 -2.24
N TYR A 175 3.93 -15.77 -0.91
CA TYR A 175 4.94 -16.38 -0.08
C TYR A 175 4.36 -17.53 0.74
N ILE A 176 4.90 -18.73 0.54
CA ILE A 176 4.57 -19.89 1.37
C ILE A 176 5.67 -20.11 2.40
N THR A 177 5.30 -20.10 3.69
CA THR A 177 6.23 -20.20 4.82
C THR A 177 5.62 -21.03 5.97
N GLY A 178 6.28 -21.04 7.12
CA GLY A 178 5.94 -21.87 8.27
C GLY A 178 6.80 -23.13 8.35
N ASP A 179 6.71 -23.83 9.48
CA ASP A 179 7.55 -25.02 9.73
C ASP A 179 7.15 -26.21 8.86
N ARG A 180 5.91 -26.20 8.34
CA ARG A 180 5.30 -27.21 7.47
C ARG A 180 4.87 -26.64 6.12
N GLN A 181 5.27 -25.41 5.78
CA GLN A 181 4.75 -24.67 4.61
C GLN A 181 3.23 -24.41 4.69
N GLU A 182 2.72 -24.23 5.90
CA GLU A 182 1.29 -24.10 6.21
C GLU A 182 0.75 -22.66 6.16
N ILE A 183 1.60 -21.66 5.91
CA ILE A 183 1.24 -20.24 5.91
C ILE A 183 1.37 -19.71 4.49
N SER A 184 0.31 -19.09 3.97
CA SER A 184 0.33 -18.34 2.72
C SER A 184 0.18 -16.85 3.00
N ILE A 185 1.04 -16.03 2.42
CA ILE A 185 1.00 -14.57 2.53
C ILE A 185 0.98 -14.01 1.11
N GLU A 186 0.00 -13.18 0.78
CA GLU A 186 -0.01 -12.34 -0.42
C GLU A 186 -0.77 -11.05 -0.12
N HIS A 187 -0.62 -10.02 -0.96
CA HIS A 187 -1.26 -8.74 -0.67
C HIS A 187 -2.79 -8.81 -0.87
N GLY A 188 -3.27 -9.52 -1.90
CA GLY A 188 -4.70 -9.76 -2.13
C GLY A 188 -5.32 -8.96 -3.29
N HIS A 189 -4.59 -7.98 -3.84
CA HIS A 189 -5.00 -7.19 -5.01
C HIS A 189 -5.21 -8.03 -6.28
N ARG A 190 -4.69 -9.27 -6.33
CA ARG A 190 -4.89 -10.24 -7.42
C ARG A 190 -6.36 -10.43 -7.80
N TYR A 191 -7.27 -10.30 -6.83
CA TYR A 191 -8.69 -10.57 -6.99
C TYR A 191 -9.54 -9.30 -7.19
N ASP A 192 -8.94 -8.12 -7.02
CA ASP A 192 -9.64 -6.85 -7.20
C ASP A 192 -9.55 -6.41 -8.66
N VAL A 193 -10.70 -6.17 -9.29
CA VAL A 193 -10.72 -5.74 -10.70
C VAL A 193 -10.00 -4.40 -10.89
N PHE A 194 -9.99 -3.52 -9.89
CA PHE A 194 -9.37 -2.19 -9.96
C PHE A 194 -7.87 -2.20 -9.66
N SER A 195 -7.36 -3.25 -9.02
CA SER A 195 -5.99 -3.28 -8.49
C SER A 195 -5.15 -4.45 -9.00
N ALA A 196 -5.77 -5.50 -9.53
CA ALA A 196 -5.07 -6.62 -10.17
C ALA A 196 -4.34 -6.14 -11.43
N PRO A 197 -3.09 -6.60 -11.69
CA PRO A 197 -2.37 -6.30 -12.92
C PRO A 197 -3.22 -6.45 -14.17
N ASP A 198 -3.14 -5.48 -15.07
CA ASP A 198 -3.88 -5.46 -16.33
C ASP A 198 -2.96 -5.20 -17.52
N SER A 199 -2.57 -6.29 -18.18
CA SER A 199 -1.78 -6.28 -19.41
C SER A 199 -2.59 -6.41 -20.70
N ILE A 200 -3.92 -6.27 -20.60
CA ILE A 200 -4.81 -6.52 -21.75
C ILE A 200 -5.53 -5.25 -22.14
N SER A 201 -6.19 -4.58 -21.19
CA SER A 201 -7.23 -3.59 -21.54
C SER A 201 -6.68 -2.34 -22.23
N ASN A 202 -5.39 -2.05 -22.05
CA ASN A 202 -4.69 -0.92 -22.67
C ASN A 202 -3.59 -1.38 -23.66
N GLN A 203 -3.58 -2.65 -24.07
CA GLN A 203 -2.51 -3.21 -24.92
C GLN A 203 -2.43 -2.51 -26.29
N GLU A 204 -3.53 -1.91 -26.77
CA GLU A 204 -3.54 -1.13 -28.03
C GLU A 204 -2.65 0.12 -27.99
N PHE A 205 -2.29 0.61 -26.81
CA PHE A 205 -1.40 1.77 -26.63
C PHE A 205 0.08 1.38 -26.58
N CYS A 206 0.40 0.12 -26.29
CA CYS A 206 1.76 -0.39 -26.19
C CYS A 206 2.48 -0.39 -27.54
N GLN A 207 3.73 0.05 -27.55
CA GLN A 207 4.59 0.01 -28.74
C GLN A 207 5.79 -0.89 -28.48
N ASN A 208 6.36 -1.47 -29.55
CA ASN A 208 7.70 -2.10 -29.50
C ASN A 208 7.95 -3.10 -28.34
N GLY A 209 6.99 -3.97 -28.03
CA GLY A 209 7.16 -4.99 -27.00
C GLY A 209 7.02 -4.48 -25.56
N GLU A 210 6.55 -3.24 -25.38
CA GLU A 210 6.08 -2.75 -24.08
C GLU A 210 4.86 -3.54 -23.59
N SER A 211 4.71 -3.61 -22.27
CA SER A 211 3.50 -4.06 -21.57
C SER A 211 3.10 -3.01 -20.54
N SER A 212 1.80 -2.90 -20.30
CA SER A 212 1.27 -2.22 -19.12
C SER A 212 0.83 -3.29 -18.13
N ILE A 213 0.86 -2.96 -16.86
CA ILE A 213 0.13 -3.72 -15.85
C ILE A 213 -0.78 -2.81 -15.02
N LEU A 214 -0.86 -1.52 -15.37
CA LEU A 214 -1.57 -0.52 -14.59
C LEU A 214 -3.09 -0.64 -14.77
N PRO A 215 -3.85 -0.99 -13.72
CA PRO A 215 -5.29 -1.08 -13.76
C PRO A 215 -5.95 0.29 -13.47
N PRO A 216 -7.29 0.41 -13.53
CA PRO A 216 -7.99 1.68 -13.28
C PRO A 216 -7.71 2.30 -11.89
N GLY A 217 -7.41 1.48 -10.88
CA GLY A 217 -7.06 1.92 -9.53
C GLY A 217 -5.88 2.91 -9.51
N TYR A 218 -4.92 2.75 -10.42
CA TYR A 218 -3.80 3.69 -10.60
C TYR A 218 -4.28 5.13 -10.85
N PHE A 219 -5.27 5.30 -11.70
CA PHE A 219 -5.81 6.61 -12.05
C PHE A 219 -6.69 7.16 -10.93
N TYR A 220 -7.47 6.29 -10.29
CA TYR A 220 -8.28 6.64 -9.13
C TYR A 220 -7.41 7.20 -7.98
N ALA A 221 -6.33 6.51 -7.62
CA ALA A 221 -5.41 6.94 -6.57
C ALA A 221 -4.86 8.35 -6.82
N ARG A 222 -4.56 8.69 -8.07
CA ARG A 222 -4.09 10.04 -8.46
C ARG A 222 -5.16 11.12 -8.28
N VAL A 223 -6.42 10.79 -8.58
CA VAL A 223 -7.58 11.67 -8.31
C VAL A 223 -7.69 11.93 -6.80
N ALA A 224 -7.56 10.88 -5.98
CA ALA A 224 -7.59 10.98 -4.52
C ALA A 224 -6.43 11.84 -3.97
N ALA A 225 -5.20 11.59 -4.39
CA ALA A 225 -4.02 12.34 -3.99
C ALA A 225 -4.16 13.85 -4.29
N SER A 226 -4.72 14.19 -5.45
CA SER A 226 -4.98 15.60 -5.80
C SER A 226 -6.03 16.24 -4.90
N TRP A 227 -7.13 15.53 -4.64
CA TRP A 227 -8.20 16.03 -3.78
C TRP A 227 -7.70 16.27 -2.35
N VAL A 228 -6.87 15.37 -1.81
CA VAL A 228 -6.23 15.55 -0.50
C VAL A 228 -5.28 16.75 -0.50
N LEU A 229 -4.38 16.84 -1.48
CA LEU A 229 -3.42 17.94 -1.60
C LEU A 229 -4.11 19.31 -1.74
N GLN A 230 -5.31 19.34 -2.35
CA GLN A 230 -6.13 20.54 -2.53
C GLN A 230 -6.99 20.89 -1.30
N GLY A 231 -6.87 20.15 -0.20
CA GLY A 231 -7.63 20.39 1.03
C GLY A 231 -9.07 19.87 0.99
N LYS A 232 -9.32 18.80 0.23
CA LYS A 232 -10.60 18.09 0.13
C LYS A 232 -11.79 19.00 -0.23
N PRO A 233 -11.71 19.81 -1.31
CA PRO A 233 -12.76 20.74 -1.65
C PRO A 233 -14.08 20.00 -1.97
N PRO A 234 -15.26 20.47 -1.50
CA PRO A 234 -16.54 19.81 -1.76
C PRO A 234 -17.17 20.35 -3.06
N ILE A 235 -16.55 20.05 -4.21
CA ILE A 235 -16.99 20.57 -5.51
C ILE A 235 -18.06 19.65 -6.08
N LYS A 236 -19.26 20.17 -6.35
CA LYS A 236 -20.26 19.40 -7.09
C LYS A 236 -19.77 19.17 -8.52
N LYS A 237 -19.53 17.91 -8.88
CA LYS A 237 -19.15 17.49 -10.23
C LYS A 237 -20.40 17.11 -11.03
N ASP A 238 -20.36 17.40 -12.32
CA ASP A 238 -21.39 17.04 -13.29
C ASP A 238 -20.82 15.97 -14.22
N TYR A 239 -20.69 14.75 -13.69
CA TYR A 239 -20.20 13.61 -14.45
C TYR A 239 -21.35 12.93 -15.20
N PRO A 240 -21.09 12.29 -16.36
CA PRO A 240 -22.12 11.56 -17.08
C PRO A 240 -22.77 10.48 -16.21
N GLU A 241 -24.10 10.48 -16.18
CA GLU A 241 -24.89 9.51 -15.43
C GLU A 241 -25.44 8.41 -16.35
N ILE A 242 -25.37 7.17 -15.87
CA ILE A 242 -26.06 6.02 -16.46
C ILE A 242 -27.25 5.69 -15.56
N THR A 243 -28.45 5.99 -16.03
CA THR A 243 -29.69 5.90 -15.24
C THR A 243 -30.38 4.54 -15.33
N THR A 244 -30.05 3.75 -16.35
CA THR A 244 -30.70 2.47 -16.63
C THR A 244 -29.73 1.34 -16.33
N SER A 245 -30.08 0.49 -15.35
CA SER A 245 -29.34 -0.74 -15.10
C SER A 245 -29.66 -1.77 -16.19
N PRO A 246 -28.65 -2.39 -16.82
CA PRO A 246 -28.86 -3.59 -17.61
C PRO A 246 -29.40 -4.73 -16.74
N ASP A 247 -30.12 -5.67 -17.34
CA ASP A 247 -30.63 -6.84 -16.63
C ASP A 247 -29.47 -7.83 -16.36
N PRO A 248 -29.30 -8.30 -15.12
CA PRO A 248 -28.18 -9.17 -14.75
C PRO A 248 -28.27 -10.59 -15.33
N ILE A 249 -29.45 -11.04 -15.76
CA ILE A 249 -29.68 -12.37 -16.34
C ILE A 249 -29.57 -12.29 -17.86
N ASP A 250 -30.27 -11.32 -18.47
CA ASP A 250 -30.33 -11.22 -19.94
C ASP A 250 -29.08 -10.54 -20.53
N ASN A 251 -28.40 -9.66 -19.78
CA ASN A 251 -27.20 -8.95 -20.24
C ASN A 251 -26.13 -8.79 -19.13
N PRO A 252 -25.55 -9.91 -18.65
CA PRO A 252 -24.56 -9.90 -17.58
C PRO A 252 -23.27 -9.12 -17.93
N ASP A 253 -22.90 -9.07 -19.22
CA ASP A 253 -21.75 -8.28 -19.71
C ASP A 253 -21.94 -6.79 -19.39
N GLN A 254 -23.03 -6.19 -19.85
CA GLN A 254 -23.28 -4.77 -19.64
C GLN A 254 -23.68 -4.48 -18.19
N TYR A 255 -24.31 -5.43 -17.48
CA TYR A 255 -24.54 -5.30 -16.05
C TYR A 255 -23.22 -5.18 -15.28
N GLY A 256 -22.20 -5.96 -15.63
CA GLY A 256 -20.85 -5.82 -15.07
C GLY A 256 -20.26 -4.43 -15.33
N ALA A 257 -20.32 -3.94 -16.57
CA ALA A 257 -19.85 -2.60 -16.92
C ALA A 257 -20.62 -1.49 -16.16
N TYR A 258 -21.92 -1.67 -15.94
CA TYR A 258 -22.72 -0.79 -15.11
C TYR A 258 -22.27 -0.79 -13.64
N LEU A 259 -21.94 -1.95 -13.07
CA LEU A 259 -21.40 -2.02 -11.70
C LEU A 259 -20.05 -1.32 -11.59
N TYR A 260 -19.17 -1.44 -12.59
CA TYR A 260 -17.93 -0.67 -12.65
C TYR A 260 -18.22 0.84 -12.64
N TYR A 261 -19.12 1.32 -13.49
CA TYR A 261 -19.60 2.70 -13.44
C TYR A 261 -20.10 3.09 -12.04
N LYS A 262 -20.92 2.24 -11.39
CA LYS A 262 -21.51 2.54 -10.08
C LYS A 262 -20.46 2.72 -8.99
N VAL A 263 -19.40 1.91 -9.00
CA VAL A 263 -18.27 2.07 -8.07
C VAL A 263 -17.61 3.43 -8.29
N LEU A 264 -17.14 3.73 -9.52
CA LEU A 264 -16.47 5.00 -9.79
C LEU A 264 -17.37 6.23 -9.55
N SER A 265 -18.65 6.16 -9.94
CA SER A 265 -19.63 7.22 -9.72
C SER A 265 -19.82 7.52 -8.23
N SER A 266 -19.90 6.47 -7.39
CA SER A 266 -19.98 6.61 -5.93
C SER A 266 -18.74 7.32 -5.37
N GLU A 267 -17.56 6.89 -5.79
CA GLU A 267 -16.31 7.48 -5.34
C GLU A 267 -16.13 8.93 -5.78
N PHE A 268 -16.38 9.21 -7.05
CA PHE A 268 -16.18 10.52 -7.65
C PHE A 268 -17.25 11.55 -7.26
N THR A 269 -18.32 11.11 -6.59
CA THR A 269 -19.24 12.02 -5.87
C THR A 269 -18.61 12.52 -4.56
N ARG A 270 -17.66 11.77 -3.98
CA ARG A 270 -17.00 12.10 -2.70
C ARG A 270 -15.64 12.77 -2.91
N ILE A 271 -14.86 12.26 -3.87
CA ILE A 271 -13.52 12.73 -4.20
C ILE A 271 -13.62 13.66 -5.41
N THR A 272 -13.55 14.96 -5.13
CA THR A 272 -13.93 16.01 -6.09
C THR A 272 -12.82 17.05 -6.25
N PRO A 273 -11.67 16.67 -6.85
CA PRO A 273 -10.56 17.61 -7.04
C PRO A 273 -10.96 18.77 -7.95
N ILE A 274 -10.17 19.83 -8.06
CA ILE A 274 -10.52 21.05 -8.80
C ILE A 274 -10.63 20.80 -10.30
N GLU A 275 -9.82 19.88 -10.84
CA GLU A 275 -9.74 19.53 -12.26
C GLU A 275 -11.07 19.04 -12.82
N ARG A 276 -11.41 19.47 -14.03
CA ARG A 276 -12.66 19.06 -14.71
C ARG A 276 -12.54 17.64 -15.26
N PHE A 277 -13.68 17.06 -15.60
CA PHE A 277 -13.78 15.69 -16.10
C PHE A 277 -12.91 15.44 -17.34
N GLU A 278 -12.88 16.42 -18.25
CA GLU A 278 -12.19 16.43 -19.53
C GLU A 278 -10.77 17.01 -19.49
N ASP A 279 -10.33 17.52 -18.33
CA ASP A 279 -9.03 18.15 -18.21
C ASP A 279 -7.92 17.09 -18.32
N LYS A 280 -7.08 17.19 -19.36
CA LYS A 280 -5.96 16.27 -19.62
C LYS A 280 -4.76 16.57 -18.73
N VAL A 281 -4.91 16.32 -17.43
CA VAL A 281 -3.92 16.66 -16.41
C VAL A 281 -2.97 15.53 -16.05
N VAL A 282 -3.35 14.28 -16.32
CA VAL A 282 -2.52 13.09 -16.02
C VAL A 282 -1.54 12.86 -17.14
N ASP A 283 -0.30 13.32 -16.97
CA ASP A 283 0.76 13.18 -17.96
C ASP A 283 1.63 11.94 -17.66
N LEU A 284 1.60 10.95 -18.56
CA LEU A 284 2.26 9.66 -18.39
C LEU A 284 3.23 9.38 -19.54
N ASN A 285 4.35 8.76 -19.19
CA ASN A 285 5.31 8.19 -20.13
C ASN A 285 5.88 6.88 -19.55
N ILE A 286 4.99 6.01 -19.05
CA ILE A 286 5.30 4.74 -18.37
C ILE A 286 4.27 3.69 -18.76
N ALA A 287 4.66 2.41 -18.67
CA ALA A 287 3.73 1.28 -18.78
C ALA A 287 2.80 1.39 -20.00
N CYS A 288 3.36 1.62 -21.20
CA CYS A 288 2.68 1.84 -22.47
C CYS A 288 1.81 3.10 -22.62
N LEU A 289 1.74 3.95 -21.59
CA LEU A 289 0.93 5.15 -21.61
C LEU A 289 1.84 6.34 -21.92
N HIS A 290 1.68 6.89 -23.13
CA HIS A 290 2.49 7.97 -23.69
C HIS A 290 1.61 9.17 -24.04
N GLY A 291 1.28 10.00 -23.04
CA GLY A 291 0.51 11.20 -23.28
C GLY A 291 -0.26 11.69 -22.06
N ARG A 292 -1.24 12.55 -22.36
CA ARG A 292 -2.05 13.23 -21.35
C ARG A 292 -3.47 12.71 -21.35
N TYR A 293 -3.92 12.28 -20.18
CA TYR A 293 -5.20 11.66 -19.93
C TYR A 293 -6.02 12.47 -18.92
N SER A 294 -7.32 12.22 -18.93
CA SER A 294 -8.34 12.87 -18.11
C SER A 294 -9.17 11.83 -17.37
N ILE A 295 -10.01 12.27 -16.43
CA ILE A 295 -10.96 11.39 -15.74
C ILE A 295 -11.94 10.76 -16.75
N GLN A 296 -12.34 11.54 -17.76
CA GLN A 296 -13.21 11.07 -18.84
C GLN A 296 -12.64 9.85 -19.57
N ASP A 297 -11.32 9.74 -19.71
CA ASP A 297 -10.70 8.71 -20.54
C ASP A 297 -10.89 7.29 -19.98
N PHE A 298 -10.99 7.14 -18.66
CA PHE A 298 -11.18 5.84 -17.98
C PHE A 298 -12.53 5.67 -17.26
N TYR A 299 -13.37 6.71 -17.23
CA TYR A 299 -14.68 6.64 -16.59
C TYR A 299 -15.73 6.02 -17.54
N PRO A 300 -16.45 4.95 -17.14
CA PRO A 300 -17.44 4.33 -18.02
C PRO A 300 -18.66 5.23 -18.27
N VAL A 301 -19.06 5.35 -19.54
CA VAL A 301 -20.21 6.13 -19.99
C VAL A 301 -21.03 5.31 -20.98
N GLN A 302 -22.27 5.74 -21.25
CA GLN A 302 -23.04 5.16 -22.35
C GLN A 302 -22.49 5.64 -23.71
N GLN A 303 -22.10 4.70 -24.54
CA GLN A 303 -21.58 4.90 -25.89
C GLN A 303 -22.72 5.09 -26.91
N LEU A 304 -22.39 5.56 -28.11
CA LEU A 304 -23.37 5.81 -29.18
C LEU A 304 -24.11 4.55 -29.64
N ASP A 305 -23.49 3.39 -29.52
CA ASP A 305 -24.09 2.08 -29.84
C ASP A 305 -24.96 1.52 -28.69
N GLY A 306 -25.08 2.26 -27.59
CA GLY A 306 -25.87 1.90 -26.41
C GLY A 306 -25.10 1.09 -25.36
N THR A 307 -23.85 0.68 -25.63
CA THR A 307 -23.02 -0.04 -24.66
C THR A 307 -22.48 0.89 -23.56
N ILE A 308 -22.12 0.32 -22.42
CA ILE A 308 -21.43 0.95 -21.30
C ILE A 308 -19.96 0.56 -21.41
N SER A 309 -19.11 1.56 -21.59
CA SER A 309 -17.65 1.39 -21.64
C SER A 309 -16.97 2.72 -21.32
N ALA A 310 -15.74 2.68 -20.83
CA ALA A 310 -14.88 3.85 -20.87
C ALA A 310 -14.52 4.19 -22.34
N PRO A 311 -14.38 5.48 -22.69
CA PRO A 311 -14.23 5.91 -24.08
C PRO A 311 -12.81 5.70 -24.65
N LEU A 312 -11.78 5.68 -23.81
CA LEU A 312 -10.38 5.58 -24.26
C LEU A 312 -9.61 4.46 -23.58
N LEU A 313 -9.39 4.56 -22.27
CA LEU A 313 -8.67 3.58 -21.47
C LEU A 313 -9.66 2.53 -20.95
N PHE A 314 -9.21 1.28 -20.81
CA PHE A 314 -10.02 0.19 -20.24
C PHE A 314 -11.34 -0.05 -20.97
N LYS A 315 -11.32 0.02 -22.32
CA LYS A 315 -12.52 -0.22 -23.13
C LYS A 315 -13.05 -1.64 -22.91
N ASN A 316 -14.36 -1.75 -22.66
CA ASN A 316 -15.04 -3.02 -22.37
C ASN A 316 -14.34 -3.84 -21.27
N PHE A 317 -13.85 -3.16 -20.23
CA PHE A 317 -13.03 -3.70 -19.14
C PHE A 317 -13.49 -5.05 -18.58
N GLN A 318 -14.80 -5.24 -18.46
CA GLN A 318 -15.39 -6.48 -17.94
C GLN A 318 -15.04 -7.72 -18.77
N ARG A 319 -14.79 -7.56 -20.08
CA ARG A 319 -14.60 -8.67 -21.03
C ARG A 319 -13.22 -9.30 -20.93
N THR A 320 -12.23 -8.58 -20.38
CA THR A 320 -10.86 -9.06 -20.26
C THR A 320 -10.59 -9.80 -18.95
N TRP A 321 -11.54 -9.78 -18.00
CA TRP A 321 -11.32 -10.28 -16.64
C TRP A 321 -10.94 -11.76 -16.55
N ASP A 322 -11.55 -12.61 -17.36
CA ASP A 322 -11.24 -14.05 -17.37
C ASP A 322 -9.82 -14.34 -17.86
N GLU A 323 -9.33 -13.56 -18.81
CA GLU A 323 -7.97 -13.66 -19.33
C GLU A 323 -6.96 -13.04 -18.35
N ARG A 324 -7.28 -11.87 -17.77
CA ARG A 324 -6.48 -11.24 -16.68
C ARG A 324 -6.29 -12.19 -15.50
N GLN A 325 -7.34 -12.86 -15.05
CA GLN A 325 -7.22 -13.88 -13.99
C GLN A 325 -6.29 -15.03 -14.37
N THR A 326 -6.24 -15.42 -15.64
CA THR A 326 -5.31 -16.47 -16.12
C THR A 326 -3.87 -15.99 -16.08
N ILE A 327 -3.60 -14.79 -16.61
CA ILE A 327 -2.27 -14.15 -16.59
C ILE A 327 -1.80 -13.97 -15.15
N ASN A 328 -2.71 -13.55 -14.27
CA ASN A 328 -2.47 -13.33 -12.85
C ASN A 328 -2.58 -14.62 -12.02
N GLN A 329 -2.59 -15.79 -12.65
CA GLN A 329 -2.51 -17.11 -11.99
C GLN A 329 -3.57 -17.36 -10.89
N VAL A 330 -4.77 -16.81 -11.06
CA VAL A 330 -5.92 -17.10 -10.17
C VAL A 330 -6.37 -18.54 -10.37
N ALA A 331 -6.27 -19.36 -9.33
CA ALA A 331 -6.58 -20.78 -9.41
C ALA A 331 -8.09 -21.05 -9.53
N VAL A 332 -8.90 -20.37 -8.71
CA VAL A 332 -10.37 -20.46 -8.75
C VAL A 332 -10.93 -19.14 -9.28
N LYS A 333 -11.29 -19.08 -10.56
CA LYS A 333 -11.76 -17.84 -11.18
C LYS A 333 -13.10 -17.40 -10.61
N THR A 334 -13.29 -16.08 -10.54
CA THR A 334 -14.53 -15.41 -10.15
C THR A 334 -15.05 -14.58 -11.32
N SER A 335 -16.37 -14.49 -11.49
CA SER A 335 -16.95 -13.65 -12.55
C SER A 335 -16.65 -12.16 -12.31
N PHE A 336 -16.62 -11.36 -13.39
CA PHE A 336 -16.39 -9.91 -13.25
C PHE A 336 -17.45 -9.24 -12.36
N VAL A 337 -18.73 -9.64 -12.50
CA VAL A 337 -19.85 -9.12 -11.70
C VAL A 337 -19.62 -9.33 -10.21
N GLN A 338 -19.16 -10.52 -9.81
CA GLN A 338 -18.85 -10.80 -8.41
C GLN A 338 -17.64 -10.02 -7.92
N ALA A 339 -16.59 -9.91 -8.74
CA ALA A 339 -15.36 -9.22 -8.36
C ALA A 339 -15.56 -7.69 -8.23
N VAL A 340 -16.23 -7.06 -9.21
CA VAL A 340 -16.52 -5.62 -9.17
C VAL A 340 -17.50 -5.25 -8.05
N ALA A 341 -18.48 -6.10 -7.74
CA ALA A 341 -19.38 -5.89 -6.61
C ALA A 341 -18.68 -6.09 -5.25
N GLY A 342 -17.61 -6.90 -5.23
CA GLY A 342 -16.86 -7.26 -4.04
C GLY A 342 -15.69 -6.34 -3.69
N THR A 343 -15.24 -5.49 -4.62
CA THR A 343 -14.02 -4.64 -4.47
C THR A 343 -13.96 -3.81 -3.19
N LEU A 344 -15.10 -3.31 -2.68
CA LEU A 344 -15.14 -2.53 -1.43
C LEU A 344 -15.56 -3.36 -0.19
N SER A 345 -15.62 -4.68 -0.31
CA SER A 345 -16.15 -5.59 0.72
C SER A 345 -15.07 -6.50 1.30
N PRO A 346 -14.73 -6.37 2.59
CA PRO A 346 -13.81 -7.31 3.25
C PRO A 346 -14.28 -8.78 3.16
N ASP A 347 -15.60 -9.04 3.13
CA ASP A 347 -16.15 -10.38 2.94
C ASP A 347 -15.75 -10.99 1.59
N TYR A 348 -15.60 -10.18 0.55
CA TYR A 348 -15.17 -10.66 -0.76
C TYR A 348 -13.76 -11.22 -0.70
N TYR A 349 -12.82 -10.48 -0.12
CA TYR A 349 -11.43 -10.89 0.02
C TYR A 349 -11.26 -12.10 0.93
N PHE A 350 -12.00 -12.15 2.04
CA PHE A 350 -12.06 -13.36 2.87
C PHE A 350 -12.54 -14.57 2.05
N ASN A 351 -13.60 -14.43 1.26
CA ASN A 351 -14.09 -15.51 0.41
C ASN A 351 -13.08 -15.91 -0.65
N GLN A 352 -12.29 -14.97 -1.20
CA GLN A 352 -11.17 -15.30 -2.09
C GLN A 352 -10.09 -16.10 -1.35
N ALA A 353 -9.58 -15.61 -0.21
CA ALA A 353 -8.61 -16.36 0.60
C ALA A 353 -9.11 -17.78 0.94
N LYS A 354 -10.40 -17.89 1.25
CA LYS A 354 -11.07 -19.13 1.56
C LYS A 354 -11.05 -20.12 0.39
N VAL A 355 -11.51 -19.73 -0.80
CA VAL A 355 -11.59 -20.65 -1.95
C VAL A 355 -10.24 -20.91 -2.61
N GLN A 356 -9.30 -19.97 -2.53
CA GLN A 356 -7.99 -20.10 -3.17
C GLN A 356 -7.02 -20.95 -2.34
N TYR A 357 -7.15 -20.92 -1.02
CA TYR A 357 -6.20 -21.54 -0.09
C TYR A 357 -6.85 -22.41 0.99
N LEU A 358 -7.76 -21.86 1.80
CA LEU A 358 -8.22 -22.54 3.02
C LEU A 358 -9.06 -23.79 2.73
N GLU A 359 -9.95 -23.72 1.75
CA GLU A 359 -10.79 -24.84 1.30
C GLU A 359 -10.31 -25.46 -0.02
N ASN A 360 -9.18 -24.99 -0.56
CA ASN A 360 -8.63 -25.53 -1.80
C ASN A 360 -7.92 -26.88 -1.53
N PRO A 361 -8.41 -28.01 -2.07
CA PRO A 361 -7.82 -29.33 -1.80
C PRO A 361 -6.39 -29.50 -2.33
N GLU A 362 -5.98 -28.66 -3.30
CA GLU A 362 -4.62 -28.66 -3.84
C GLU A 362 -3.63 -27.88 -2.97
N LYS A 363 -4.09 -27.28 -1.86
CA LYS A 363 -3.31 -26.45 -0.96
C LYS A 363 -3.31 -27.04 0.45
N SER A 364 -2.14 -27.09 1.07
CA SER A 364 -1.97 -27.48 2.47
C SER A 364 -1.72 -26.25 3.34
N ILE A 365 -2.67 -25.31 3.33
CA ILE A 365 -2.55 -24.03 4.03
C ILE A 365 -3.50 -23.99 5.23
N ASP A 366 -2.95 -23.63 6.38
CA ASP A 366 -3.64 -23.44 7.66
C ASP A 366 -3.90 -21.95 7.94
N ILE A 367 -3.00 -21.06 7.51
CA ILE A 367 -3.12 -19.61 7.74
C ILE A 367 -2.92 -18.87 6.41
N VAL A 368 -3.84 -17.96 6.08
CA VAL A 368 -3.72 -17.02 4.96
C VAL A 368 -3.67 -15.61 5.49
N VAL A 369 -2.67 -14.83 5.07
CA VAL A 369 -2.57 -13.40 5.39
C VAL A 369 -2.69 -12.58 4.12
N PHE A 370 -3.68 -11.71 4.07
CA PHE A 370 -3.85 -10.65 3.07
C PHE A 370 -3.53 -9.27 3.67
N GLY A 371 -3.25 -8.30 2.81
CA GLY A 371 -3.27 -6.86 3.11
C GLY A 371 -4.38 -6.19 2.30
N HIS A 372 -4.07 -5.07 1.62
CA HIS A 372 -4.84 -4.46 0.52
C HIS A 372 -6.16 -3.77 0.89
N THR A 373 -6.90 -4.28 1.87
CA THR A 373 -8.18 -3.67 2.29
C THR A 373 -7.99 -2.57 3.34
N HIS A 374 -6.74 -2.37 3.80
CA HIS A 374 -6.36 -1.53 4.93
C HIS A 374 -7.13 -1.83 6.23
N SER A 375 -7.86 -2.94 6.30
CA SER A 375 -8.85 -3.20 7.34
C SER A 375 -8.42 -4.42 8.15
N PRO A 376 -7.88 -4.24 9.37
CA PRO A 376 -7.42 -5.36 10.18
C PRO A 376 -8.59 -6.29 10.49
N GLU A 377 -8.40 -7.59 10.24
CA GLU A 377 -9.47 -8.57 10.37
C GLU A 377 -8.90 -9.96 10.62
N ILE A 378 -9.55 -10.74 11.50
CA ILE A 378 -9.22 -12.15 11.69
C ILE A 378 -10.48 -13.00 11.64
N ARG A 379 -10.42 -14.14 10.95
CA ARG A 379 -11.49 -15.14 10.94
C ARG A 379 -10.92 -16.52 11.13
N THR A 380 -11.60 -17.34 11.92
CA THR A 380 -11.25 -18.74 12.13
C THR A 380 -12.31 -19.63 11.53
N ILE A 381 -11.90 -20.52 10.62
CA ILE A 381 -12.76 -21.57 10.05
C ILE A 381 -12.18 -22.90 10.50
N GLU A 382 -12.90 -23.58 11.40
CA GLU A 382 -12.42 -24.80 12.05
C GLU A 382 -11.06 -24.61 12.75
N SER A 383 -9.97 -25.10 12.15
CA SER A 383 -8.59 -24.99 12.65
C SER A 383 -7.72 -24.05 11.80
N LYS A 384 -8.29 -23.41 10.78
CA LYS A 384 -7.59 -22.53 9.84
C LYS A 384 -7.94 -21.07 10.08
N GLN A 385 -7.03 -20.16 9.72
CA GLN A 385 -7.20 -18.72 9.94
C GLN A 385 -7.02 -17.92 8.65
N TYR A 386 -7.90 -16.95 8.46
CA TYR A 386 -7.69 -15.82 7.56
C TYR A 386 -7.34 -14.60 8.39
N VAL A 387 -6.36 -13.83 7.93
CA VAL A 387 -5.92 -12.59 8.53
C VAL A 387 -5.84 -11.52 7.45
N ASN A 388 -6.38 -10.34 7.71
CA ASN A 388 -5.97 -9.11 7.06
C ASN A 388 -5.12 -8.31 8.05
N ASP A 389 -3.87 -8.00 7.72
CA ASP A 389 -2.93 -7.33 8.64
C ASP A 389 -3.17 -5.82 8.78
N GLY A 390 -4.05 -5.23 7.96
CA GLY A 390 -4.52 -3.87 8.09
C GLY A 390 -3.63 -2.87 7.36
N THR A 391 -3.11 -1.85 8.06
CA THR A 391 -2.36 -0.76 7.40
C THR A 391 -1.45 0.01 8.36
N TRP A 392 -0.56 0.80 7.77
CA TRP A 392 0.29 1.79 8.44
C TRP A 392 0.03 3.24 7.99
N VAL A 393 -0.92 3.48 7.08
CA VAL A 393 -1.28 4.84 6.64
C VAL A 393 -1.81 5.71 7.78
N ASP A 394 -1.59 7.01 7.71
CA ASP A 394 -1.90 7.99 8.75
C ASP A 394 -3.39 8.02 9.11
N HIS A 395 -4.28 7.82 8.12
CA HIS A 395 -5.72 7.99 8.28
C HIS A 395 -6.52 6.83 7.69
N ASN A 396 -6.83 5.82 8.51
CA ASN A 396 -7.76 4.76 8.15
C ASN A 396 -9.22 5.17 8.41
N ASN A 397 -10.00 5.42 7.35
CA ASN A 397 -11.38 5.86 7.49
C ASN A 397 -12.36 4.75 7.95
N VAL A 398 -11.98 3.47 7.85
CA VAL A 398 -12.82 2.33 8.23
C VAL A 398 -12.55 1.92 9.68
N TYR A 399 -11.27 1.93 10.07
CA TYR A 399 -10.81 1.64 11.43
C TYR A 399 -9.88 2.75 11.93
N PRO A 400 -10.43 3.94 12.30
CA PRO A 400 -9.62 5.10 12.68
C PRO A 400 -8.75 4.86 13.92
N ASP A 401 -9.12 3.88 14.74
CA ASP A 401 -8.40 3.49 15.95
C ASP A 401 -7.42 2.32 15.74
N ALA A 402 -7.14 1.91 14.49
CA ALA A 402 -6.25 0.79 14.18
C ALA A 402 -5.54 1.03 12.83
N ALA A 403 -4.56 1.93 12.87
CA ALA A 403 -3.84 2.42 11.68
C ALA A 403 -2.34 2.11 11.71
N ARG A 404 -1.87 1.29 12.67
CA ARG A 404 -0.48 0.81 12.78
C ARG A 404 -0.49 -0.66 13.13
N THR A 405 -1.20 -1.43 12.33
CA THR A 405 -1.49 -2.83 12.64
C THR A 405 -0.50 -3.77 12.00
N PHE A 406 -0.33 -4.93 12.61
CA PHE A 406 0.53 -5.99 12.09
C PHE A 406 0.06 -7.34 12.62
N ALA A 407 0.30 -8.39 11.83
CA ALA A 407 0.05 -9.76 12.23
C ALA A 407 1.30 -10.37 12.86
N VAL A 408 1.11 -11.19 13.90
CA VAL A 408 2.15 -12.05 14.46
C VAL A 408 1.68 -13.49 14.36
N ILE A 409 2.41 -14.30 13.59
CA ILE A 409 2.17 -15.73 13.50
C ILE A 409 3.20 -16.45 14.35
N THR A 410 2.74 -17.23 15.32
CA THR A 410 3.59 -18.11 16.12
C THR A 410 3.55 -19.51 15.53
N THR A 411 4.68 -19.98 15.02
CA THR A 411 4.79 -21.32 14.40
C THR A 411 5.06 -22.41 15.42
N GLY A 412 4.65 -23.63 15.09
CA GLY A 412 4.86 -24.83 15.90
C GLY A 412 4.09 -26.00 15.32
N THR A 413 3.81 -27.03 16.11
CA THR A 413 2.94 -28.16 15.69
C THR A 413 1.57 -27.68 15.22
N VAL A 414 1.04 -26.65 15.88
CA VAL A 414 -0.12 -25.87 15.45
C VAL A 414 0.33 -24.42 15.41
N SER A 415 0.12 -23.78 14.27
CA SER A 415 0.45 -22.37 14.07
C SER A 415 -0.78 -21.52 14.38
N ASN A 416 -0.58 -20.33 14.94
CA ASN A 416 -1.68 -19.41 15.27
C ASN A 416 -1.27 -17.97 14.96
N ALA A 417 -2.18 -17.23 14.35
CA ALA A 417 -2.05 -15.80 14.08
C ALA A 417 -2.80 -14.95 15.11
N ALA A 418 -2.24 -13.79 15.42
CA ALA A 418 -2.87 -12.73 16.18
C ALA A 418 -2.60 -11.37 15.52
N LEU A 419 -3.50 -10.42 15.73
CA LEU A 419 -3.40 -9.05 15.23
C LEU A 419 -3.14 -8.08 16.37
N TYR A 420 -2.22 -7.14 16.12
CA TYR A 420 -1.84 -6.12 17.07
C TYR A 420 -1.94 -4.74 16.46
N ASP A 421 -2.19 -3.73 17.29
CA ASP A 421 -2.01 -2.32 16.95
C ASP A 421 -0.84 -1.75 17.75
N TYR A 422 0.01 -0.98 17.07
CA TYR A 422 1.15 -0.29 17.68
C TYR A 422 0.70 1.08 18.19
N MET A 423 0.94 1.35 19.47
CA MET A 423 0.46 2.56 20.13
C MET A 423 1.51 3.68 20.10
N PRO A 424 1.10 4.96 20.08
CA PRO A 424 2.04 6.09 20.13
C PRO A 424 2.96 6.15 21.36
N ASP A 425 2.57 5.50 22.47
CA ASP A 425 3.43 5.36 23.66
C ASP A 425 4.45 4.22 23.54
N GLY A 426 4.45 3.54 22.39
CA GLY A 426 5.37 2.48 22.06
C GLY A 426 5.00 1.11 22.59
N THR A 427 3.77 0.94 23.11
CA THR A 427 3.21 -0.35 23.50
C THR A 427 2.48 -1.02 22.34
N ILE A 428 2.13 -2.30 22.50
CA ILE A 428 1.29 -3.04 21.55
C ILE A 428 -0.01 -3.49 22.23
N ILE A 429 -1.12 -3.45 21.51
CA ILE A 429 -2.42 -3.94 21.97
C ILE A 429 -2.83 -5.11 21.08
N ASP A 430 -3.16 -6.26 21.68
CA ASP A 430 -3.81 -7.36 20.96
C ASP A 430 -5.24 -6.96 20.60
N ILE A 431 -5.51 -6.82 19.32
CA ILE A 431 -6.82 -6.43 18.78
C ILE A 431 -7.58 -7.62 18.19
N SER A 432 -7.04 -8.85 18.26
CA SER A 432 -7.60 -10.04 17.60
C SER A 432 -9.08 -10.23 17.92
N ASN A 433 -9.46 -10.12 19.20
CA ASN A 433 -10.86 -10.26 19.61
C ASN A 433 -11.76 -9.10 19.14
N LYS A 434 -11.20 -7.89 18.98
CA LYS A 434 -11.93 -6.69 18.53
C LYS A 434 -12.24 -6.76 17.04
N VAL A 435 -11.36 -7.37 16.26
CA VAL A 435 -11.45 -7.45 14.80
C VAL A 435 -11.82 -8.86 14.29
N SER A 436 -12.16 -9.76 15.21
CA SER A 436 -12.68 -11.09 14.87
C SER A 436 -14.10 -10.98 14.31
N LYS A 437 -14.38 -11.69 13.22
CA LYS A 437 -15.75 -11.82 12.67
C LYS A 437 -16.26 -13.25 12.72
#